data_AF-A0A2D5X2G8-F1
#
_entry.id   AF-A0A2D5X2G8-F1
#
_cell.length_a   1.000
_cell.length_b   1.000
_cell.length_c   1.000
_cell.angle_alpha   90.00
_cell.angle_beta   90.00
_cell.angle_gamma   90.00
#
_symmetry.space_group_name_H-M   'P 1'
#
loop_
_entity.id
_entity.type
_entity.pdbx_description
1 polymer ?
#
loop_
_entity_poly.entity_id
_entity_poly.type
_entity_poly.pdbx_seq_one_letter_code
_entity_poly.pdbx_strand_id
1 'polypeptide(L)'
;MVTFVQITVKPSHPDAFLSVNRDDYMTVLAIIANADNVLKEEEMSFFESRMARMLINPRLRSQFRDLLRNEYDVEETIKKMDEKTLRLALRDGIFLAAADGEVHPSEVEAIRIVAKYAGVDSDRLKEIWSWVQEGLEWMSSGPSLLEVSLRDKDDD
;
A
#
# COMPACT_ATOMS: atom_id res chain seq x y z
N MET A 1 33.64 6.65 18.42
CA MET A 1 33.20 7.64 17.41
C MET A 1 31.81 7.24 16.97
N VAL A 2 30.82 8.12 17.12
CA VAL A 2 29.46 7.88 16.58
C VAL A 2 29.49 8.35 15.14
N THR A 3 29.53 7.41 14.19
CA THR A 3 29.48 7.72 12.77
C THR A 3 28.05 8.09 12.42
N PHE A 4 27.79 9.36 12.13
CA PHE A 4 26.50 9.79 11.61
C PHE A 4 26.37 9.30 10.17
N VAL A 5 25.44 8.37 9.94
CA VAL A 5 25.05 7.97 8.58
C VAL A 5 24.07 9.03 8.05
N GLN A 6 24.52 9.81 7.08
CA GLN A 6 23.69 10.82 6.45
C GLN A 6 22.82 10.16 5.38
N ILE A 7 21.53 9.97 5.68
CA ILE A 7 20.54 9.49 4.70
C ILE A 7 19.99 10.71 3.96
N THR A 8 20.45 10.92 2.72
CA THR A 8 20.13 12.11 1.90
C THR A 8 18.70 12.11 1.35
N VAL A 9 18.02 10.96 1.38
CA VAL A 9 16.67 10.80 0.82
C VAL A 9 15.71 10.42 1.96
N LYS A 10 14.81 11.33 2.33
CA LYS A 10 13.77 11.03 3.32
C LYS A 10 12.80 10.01 2.72
N PRO A 11 12.65 8.80 3.27
CA PRO A 11 11.73 7.81 2.72
C PRO A 11 10.29 8.35 2.75
N SER A 12 9.69 8.47 1.56
CA SER A 12 8.31 8.91 1.34
C SER A 12 7.90 10.12 2.21
N HIS A 13 8.45 11.29 1.89
CA HIS A 13 8.05 12.56 2.50
C HIS A 13 6.52 12.74 2.42
N PRO A 14 5.85 13.28 3.47
CA PRO A 14 4.42 13.60 3.41
C PRO A 14 4.02 14.50 2.24
N ASP A 15 4.99 15.16 1.60
CA ASP A 15 4.79 16.01 0.42
C ASP A 15 4.20 15.26 -0.76
N ALA A 16 4.46 13.96 -0.89
CA ALA A 16 3.80 13.12 -1.90
C ALA A 16 2.27 13.11 -1.71
N PHE A 17 1.79 13.23 -0.48
CA PHE A 17 0.36 13.32 -0.17
C PHE A 17 -0.21 14.73 -0.28
N LEU A 18 0.63 15.75 -0.46
CA LEU A 18 0.19 17.12 -0.77
C LEU A 18 -0.12 17.29 -2.25
N SER A 19 0.40 16.41 -3.11
CA SER A 19 0.22 16.51 -4.56
C SER A 19 -0.92 15.66 -5.10
N VAL A 20 -1.56 14.81 -4.29
CA VAL A 20 -2.64 13.89 -4.72
C VAL A 20 -3.97 14.20 -4.04
N ASN A 21 -5.06 13.70 -4.62
CA ASN A 21 -6.36 13.69 -3.94
C ASN A 21 -6.38 12.55 -2.91
N ARG A 22 -6.56 12.91 -1.63
CA ARG A 22 -6.51 11.94 -0.52
C ARG A 22 -7.72 11.01 -0.51
N ASP A 23 -8.88 11.48 -0.94
CA ASP A 23 -10.09 10.67 -0.96
C ASP A 23 -9.97 9.60 -2.03
N ASP A 24 -9.63 10.00 -3.27
CA ASP A 24 -9.36 9.08 -4.37
C ASP A 24 -8.24 8.07 -4.03
N TYR A 25 -7.16 8.55 -3.41
CA TYR A 25 -6.06 7.69 -2.96
C TYR A 25 -6.54 6.62 -1.97
N MET A 26 -7.32 6.99 -0.94
CA MET A 26 -7.83 6.05 0.05
C MET A 26 -8.88 5.10 -0.55
N THR A 27 -9.69 5.57 -1.49
CA THR A 27 -10.64 4.74 -2.24
C THR A 27 -9.92 3.65 -3.04
N VAL A 28 -8.82 3.98 -3.73
CA VAL A 28 -8.04 2.98 -4.47
C VAL A 28 -7.43 1.94 -3.54
N LEU A 29 -6.89 2.35 -2.39
CA LEU A 29 -6.39 1.38 -1.39
C LEU A 29 -7.52 0.48 -0.88
N ALA A 30 -8.72 1.02 -0.65
CA ALA A 30 -9.86 0.25 -0.18
C ALA A 30 -10.37 -0.74 -1.26
N ILE A 31 -10.36 -0.34 -2.53
CA ILE A 31 -10.68 -1.22 -3.66
C ILE A 31 -9.76 -2.43 -3.68
N ILE A 32 -8.45 -2.22 -3.52
CA ILE A 32 -7.46 -3.32 -3.56
C ILE A 32 -7.62 -4.21 -2.32
N ALA A 33 -7.66 -3.60 -1.13
CA ALA A 33 -7.78 -4.32 0.14
C ALA A 33 -9.07 -5.14 0.31
N ASN A 34 -10.15 -4.75 -0.37
CA ASN A 34 -11.44 -5.45 -0.31
C ASN A 34 -11.71 -6.31 -1.56
N ALA A 35 -10.72 -6.51 -2.45
CA ALA A 35 -10.96 -7.13 -3.75
C ALA A 35 -11.43 -8.59 -3.66
N ASP A 36 -11.05 -9.31 -2.61
CA ASP A 36 -11.45 -10.70 -2.34
C ASP A 36 -12.46 -10.84 -1.17
N ASN A 37 -12.90 -9.71 -0.58
CA ASN A 37 -13.72 -9.61 0.63
C ASN A 37 -13.09 -10.18 1.91
N VAL A 38 -11.76 -10.35 1.96
CA VAL A 38 -11.04 -10.82 3.14
C VAL A 38 -9.96 -9.80 3.52
N LEU A 39 -10.28 -8.96 4.50
CA LEU A 39 -9.31 -7.97 4.99
C LEU A 39 -8.45 -8.55 6.12
N LYS A 40 -7.15 -8.71 5.88
CA LYS A 40 -6.17 -9.21 6.86
C LYS A 40 -5.67 -8.12 7.80
N GLU A 41 -5.06 -8.52 8.93
CA GLU A 41 -4.58 -7.56 9.94
C GLU A 41 -3.45 -6.68 9.40
N GLU A 42 -2.56 -7.25 8.59
CA GLU A 42 -1.43 -6.60 7.94
C GLU A 42 -1.89 -5.54 6.93
N GLU A 43 -2.90 -5.87 6.13
CA GLU A 43 -3.54 -4.96 5.16
C GLU A 43 -4.22 -3.79 5.87
N MET A 44 -4.98 -4.07 6.94
CA MET A 44 -5.61 -3.02 7.76
C MET A 44 -4.55 -2.14 8.45
N SER A 45 -3.51 -2.74 8.99
CA SER A 45 -2.38 -2.01 9.60
C SER A 45 -1.71 -1.09 8.60
N PHE A 46 -1.48 -1.58 7.37
CA PHE A 46 -0.95 -0.77 6.29
C PHE A 46 -1.90 0.38 5.92
N PHE A 47 -3.19 0.11 5.75
CA PHE A 47 -4.21 1.12 5.45
C PHE A 47 -4.26 2.23 6.53
N GLU A 48 -4.23 1.87 7.81
CA GLU A 48 -4.13 2.79 8.93
C GLU A 48 -2.85 3.63 8.91
N SER A 49 -1.72 3.00 8.57
CA SER A 49 -0.44 3.70 8.47
C SER A 49 -0.50 4.82 7.42
N ARG A 50 -1.22 4.63 6.31
CA ARG A 50 -1.37 5.65 5.26
C ARG A 50 -2.18 6.83 5.74
N MET A 51 -3.29 6.59 6.45
CA MET A 51 -4.05 7.67 7.09
C MET A 51 -3.20 8.43 8.12
N ALA A 52 -2.37 7.73 8.90
CA ALA A 52 -1.47 8.36 9.85
C ALA A 52 -0.40 9.23 9.18
N ARG A 53 0.21 8.75 8.09
CA ARG A 53 1.21 9.50 7.33
C ARG A 53 0.65 10.73 6.62
N MET A 54 -0.64 10.70 6.29
CA MET A 54 -1.38 11.85 5.74
C MET A 54 -1.85 12.84 6.81
N LEU A 55 -1.60 12.56 8.10
CA LEU A 55 -2.07 13.36 9.23
C LEU A 55 -3.60 13.53 9.24
N ILE A 56 -4.33 12.52 8.76
CA ILE A 56 -5.79 12.53 8.83
C ILE A 56 -6.20 12.49 10.30
N ASN A 57 -7.04 13.46 10.68
CA ASN A 57 -7.59 13.56 12.02
C ASN A 57 -8.20 12.22 12.43
N PRO A 58 -7.83 11.64 13.59
CA PRO A 58 -8.36 10.35 14.04
C PRO A 58 -9.88 10.25 14.00
N ARG A 59 -10.60 11.35 14.24
CA ARG A 59 -12.07 11.41 14.20
C ARG A 59 -12.65 11.26 12.79
N LEU A 60 -11.86 11.58 11.76
CA LEU A 60 -12.25 11.44 10.35
C LEU A 60 -11.83 10.09 9.76
N ARG A 61 -10.97 9.32 10.43
CA ARG A 61 -10.53 8.02 9.89
C ARG A 61 -11.64 7.00 9.77
N SER A 62 -12.69 7.11 10.59
CA SER A 62 -13.86 6.22 10.49
C SER A 62 -14.49 6.25 9.09
N GLN A 63 -14.58 7.43 8.46
CA GLN A 63 -15.16 7.58 7.13
C GLN A 63 -14.35 6.85 6.05
N PHE A 64 -13.03 6.76 6.22
CA PHE A 64 -12.15 6.02 5.31
C PHE A 64 -12.21 4.52 5.56
N ARG A 65 -12.41 4.10 6.82
CA ARG A 65 -12.67 2.68 7.12
C ARG A 65 -13.99 2.20 6.55
N ASP A 66 -14.98 3.08 6.43
CA ASP A 66 -16.25 2.74 5.77
C ASP A 66 -16.02 2.34 4.31
N LEU A 67 -15.00 2.87 3.63
CA LEU A 67 -14.64 2.50 2.26
C LEU A 67 -14.31 1.02 2.11
N LEU A 68 -13.72 0.39 3.14
CA LEU A 68 -13.34 -1.02 3.12
C LEU A 68 -14.54 -1.98 3.13
N ARG A 69 -15.75 -1.47 3.38
CA ARG A 69 -16.99 -2.26 3.38
C ARG A 69 -17.79 -2.13 2.10
N ASN A 70 -17.37 -1.27 1.18
CA ASN A 70 -18.11 -1.01 -0.04
C ASN A 70 -17.77 -2.04 -1.12
N GLU A 71 -18.77 -2.39 -1.90
CA GLU A 71 -18.58 -3.02 -3.20
C GLU A 71 -18.29 -1.92 -4.24
N TYR A 72 -17.33 -2.17 -5.12
CA TYR A 72 -16.90 -1.21 -6.15
C TYR A 72 -17.05 -1.81 -7.54
N ASP A 73 -17.64 -1.03 -8.45
CA ASP A 73 -17.25 -1.12 -9.85
C ASP A 73 -15.92 -0.38 -9.99
N VAL A 74 -14.82 -1.14 -10.06
CA VAL A 74 -13.47 -0.61 -10.03
C VAL A 74 -13.24 0.38 -11.18
N GLU A 75 -13.59 -0.01 -12.40
CA GLU A 75 -13.38 0.79 -13.60
C GLU A 75 -14.20 2.09 -13.56
N GLU A 76 -15.49 2.00 -13.22
CA GLU A 76 -16.35 3.19 -13.12
C GLU A 76 -15.91 4.15 -12.02
N THR A 77 -15.41 3.62 -10.90
CA THR A 77 -14.95 4.42 -9.76
C THR A 77 -13.69 5.22 -10.11
N ILE A 78 -12.71 4.58 -10.76
CA ILE A 78 -11.38 5.20 -10.94
C ILE A 78 -11.22 5.98 -12.24
N LYS A 79 -12.07 5.78 -13.26
CA LYS A 79 -11.86 6.36 -14.61
C LYS A 79 -11.79 7.89 -14.68
N LYS A 80 -12.28 8.59 -13.65
CA LYS A 80 -12.24 10.07 -13.57
C LYS A 80 -11.18 10.58 -12.59
N MET A 81 -10.50 9.68 -11.88
CA MET A 81 -9.45 10.05 -10.94
C MET A 81 -8.21 10.51 -11.71
N ASP A 82 -7.46 11.40 -11.08
CA ASP A 82 -6.27 11.99 -11.67
C ASP A 82 -5.08 10.99 -11.63
N GLU A 83 -4.33 10.90 -12.74
CA GLU A 83 -3.33 9.84 -12.96
C GLU A 83 -2.24 9.82 -11.89
N LYS A 84 -1.76 10.98 -11.41
CA LYS A 84 -0.71 11.02 -10.35
C LYS A 84 -1.23 10.42 -9.04
N THR A 85 -2.52 10.59 -8.74
CA THR A 85 -3.17 10.01 -7.57
C THR A 85 -3.26 8.49 -7.73
N LEU A 86 -3.70 8.02 -8.90
CA LEU A 86 -3.74 6.59 -9.23
C LEU A 86 -2.35 5.94 -9.17
N ARG A 87 -1.30 6.59 -9.69
CA ARG A 87 0.07 6.06 -9.65
C ARG A 87 0.60 5.91 -8.23
N LEU A 88 0.37 6.90 -7.36
CA LEU A 88 0.80 6.82 -5.97
C LEU A 88 0.02 5.73 -5.22
N ALA A 89 -1.29 5.67 -5.42
CA ALA A 89 -2.15 4.66 -4.81
C ALA A 89 -1.84 3.25 -5.34
N LEU A 90 -1.51 3.08 -6.63
CA LEU A 90 -1.11 1.81 -7.23
C LEU A 90 0.12 1.22 -6.53
N ARG A 91 1.19 2.02 -6.40
CA ARG A 91 2.41 1.58 -5.72
C ARG A 91 2.13 1.17 -4.27
N ASP A 92 1.36 1.98 -3.55
CA ASP A 92 1.05 1.70 -2.14
C ASP A 92 0.04 0.56 -1.99
N GLY A 93 -0.85 0.35 -2.96
CA GLY A 93 -1.80 -0.75 -3.01
C GLY A 93 -1.12 -2.09 -3.28
N ILE A 94 -0.07 -2.11 -4.11
CA ILE A 94 0.78 -3.30 -4.28
C ILE A 94 1.48 -3.67 -2.96
N PHE A 95 1.97 -2.68 -2.22
CA PHE A 95 2.50 -2.94 -0.87
C PHE A 95 1.43 -3.44 0.11
N LEU A 96 0.21 -2.90 0.04
CA LEU A 96 -0.90 -3.32 0.87
C LEU A 96 -1.24 -4.79 0.62
N ALA A 97 -1.46 -5.17 -0.64
CA ALA A 97 -1.85 -6.52 -1.02
C ALA A 97 -0.74 -7.55 -0.75
N ALA A 98 0.52 -7.12 -0.72
CA ALA A 98 1.66 -7.99 -0.41
C ALA A 98 2.05 -7.96 1.08
N ALA A 99 1.29 -7.28 1.95
CA ALA A 99 1.71 -6.99 3.31
C ALA A 99 1.88 -8.24 4.20
N ASP A 100 1.10 -9.29 3.95
CA ASP A 100 1.17 -10.57 4.65
C ASP A 100 1.98 -11.64 3.90
N GLY A 101 2.45 -11.32 2.69
CA GLY A 101 3.21 -12.22 1.81
C GLY A 101 2.37 -12.98 0.77
N GLU A 102 1.04 -12.84 0.74
CA GLU A 102 0.17 -13.53 -0.21
C GLU A 102 -0.79 -12.57 -0.93
N VAL A 103 -0.68 -12.48 -2.26
CA VAL A 103 -1.57 -11.65 -3.08
C VAL A 103 -2.63 -12.51 -3.75
N HIS A 104 -3.90 -12.24 -3.50
CA HIS A 104 -5.03 -12.95 -4.10
C HIS A 104 -5.25 -12.55 -5.58
N PRO A 105 -5.70 -13.46 -6.47
CA PRO A 105 -5.97 -13.12 -7.87
C PRO A 105 -6.92 -11.93 -8.10
N SER A 106 -7.91 -11.74 -7.21
CA SER A 106 -8.82 -10.58 -7.29
C SER A 106 -8.09 -9.25 -7.06
N GLU A 107 -7.13 -9.20 -6.14
CA GLU A 107 -6.32 -8.01 -5.89
C GLU A 107 -5.41 -7.72 -7.07
N VAL A 108 -4.82 -8.77 -7.67
CA VAL A 108 -4.02 -8.65 -8.91
C VAL A 108 -4.86 -8.05 -10.03
N GLU A 109 -6.12 -8.45 -10.18
CA GLU A 109 -7.01 -7.89 -11.20
C GLU A 109 -7.35 -6.42 -10.90
N ALA A 110 -7.69 -6.07 -9.66
CA ALA A 110 -7.90 -4.68 -9.27
C ALA A 110 -6.67 -3.81 -9.55
N ILE A 111 -5.46 -4.30 -9.21
CA ILE A 111 -4.18 -3.63 -9.49
C ILE A 111 -3.97 -3.41 -10.99
N ARG A 112 -4.31 -4.39 -11.84
CA ARG A 112 -4.21 -4.26 -13.30
C ARG A 112 -5.16 -3.20 -13.86
N ILE A 113 -6.39 -3.15 -13.37
CA ILE A 113 -7.36 -2.12 -13.76
C ILE A 113 -6.86 -0.74 -13.33
N VAL A 114 -6.35 -0.60 -12.11
CA VAL A 114 -5.76 0.66 -11.63
C VAL A 114 -4.55 1.07 -12.47
N ALA A 115 -3.66 0.13 -12.82
CA ALA A 115 -2.49 0.39 -13.66
C ALA A 115 -2.88 0.92 -15.05
N LYS A 116 -3.90 0.32 -15.69
CA LYS A 116 -4.45 0.78 -16.97
C LYS A 116 -4.87 2.25 -16.89
N TYR A 117 -5.62 2.64 -15.88
CA TYR A 117 -6.11 4.02 -15.70
C TYR A 117 -5.03 4.99 -15.19
N ALA A 118 -3.99 4.48 -14.54
CA ALA A 118 -2.81 5.25 -14.15
C ALA A 118 -1.85 5.53 -15.33
N GLY A 119 -2.14 5.01 -16.53
CA GLY A 119 -1.24 5.09 -17.68
C GLY A 119 0.07 4.33 -17.45
N VAL A 120 0.02 3.23 -16.70
CA VAL A 120 1.15 2.37 -16.36
C VAL A 120 1.08 1.11 -17.22
N ASP A 121 2.05 0.95 -18.13
CA ASP A 121 2.15 -0.26 -18.95
C ASP A 121 2.62 -1.48 -18.14
N SER A 122 2.56 -2.66 -18.76
CA SER A 122 2.89 -3.92 -18.11
C SER A 122 4.35 -4.04 -17.65
N ASP A 123 5.28 -3.41 -18.35
CA ASP A 123 6.70 -3.50 -18.00
C ASP A 123 7.01 -2.59 -16.82
N ARG A 124 6.46 -1.37 -16.83
CA ARG A 124 6.49 -0.49 -15.67
C ARG A 124 5.79 -1.11 -14.46
N LEU A 125 4.66 -1.79 -14.66
CA LEU A 125 3.97 -2.47 -13.57
C LEU A 125 4.85 -3.56 -12.95
N LYS A 126 5.54 -4.37 -13.76
CA LYS A 126 6.51 -5.38 -13.26
C LYS A 126 7.65 -4.72 -12.46
N GLU A 127 8.17 -3.58 -12.92
CA GLU A 127 9.20 -2.84 -12.18
C GLU A 127 8.69 -2.40 -10.80
N ILE A 128 7.45 -1.92 -10.70
CA ILE A 128 6.84 -1.53 -9.41
C ILE A 128 6.69 -2.75 -8.50
N TRP A 129 6.25 -3.89 -9.02
CA TRP A 129 6.17 -5.15 -8.28
C TRP A 129 7.53 -5.59 -7.73
N SER A 130 8.57 -5.62 -8.58
CA SER A 130 9.93 -5.97 -8.16
C SER A 130 10.42 -5.05 -7.04
N TRP A 131 10.20 -3.74 -7.21
CA TRP A 131 10.60 -2.76 -6.22
C TRP A 131 9.88 -2.93 -4.87
N VAL A 132 8.58 -3.29 -4.88
CA VAL A 132 7.84 -3.60 -3.65
C VAL A 132 8.38 -4.86 -2.98
N GLN A 133 8.62 -5.93 -3.75
CA GLN A 133 9.16 -7.19 -3.23
C GLN A 133 10.53 -6.99 -2.58
N GLU A 134 11.46 -6.32 -3.28
CA GLU A 134 12.77 -5.96 -2.73
C GLU A 134 12.66 -5.13 -1.44
N GLY A 135 11.69 -4.21 -1.38
CA GLY A 135 11.42 -3.41 -0.19
C GLY A 135 10.95 -4.25 1.01
N LEU A 136 10.03 -5.19 0.79
CA LEU A 136 9.53 -6.11 1.82
C LEU A 136 10.62 -7.07 2.30
N GLU A 137 11.41 -7.63 1.39
CA GLU A 137 12.55 -8.50 1.71
C GLU A 137 13.61 -7.77 2.52
N TRP A 138 13.93 -6.53 2.16
CA TRP A 138 14.86 -5.71 2.93
C TRP A 138 14.33 -5.45 4.35
N MET A 139 13.04 -5.11 4.50
CA MET A 139 12.44 -4.90 5.83
C MET A 139 12.40 -6.19 6.66
N SER A 140 12.06 -7.34 6.06
CA SER A 140 11.98 -8.63 6.75
C SER A 140 13.36 -9.15 7.20
N SER A 141 14.45 -8.69 6.56
CA SER A 141 15.81 -9.01 6.98
C SER A 141 16.25 -8.30 8.27
N GLY A 142 15.67 -7.13 8.58
CA GLY A 142 16.08 -6.29 9.72
C GLY A 142 16.07 -6.98 11.08
N PRO A 143 15.01 -7.72 11.45
CA PRO A 143 14.92 -8.46 12.71
C PRO A 143 16.07 -9.45 12.95
N SER A 144 16.60 -10.07 11.88
CA SER A 144 17.75 -10.97 11.99
C SER A 144 19.02 -10.28 12.50
N LEU A 145 19.11 -8.95 12.33
CA LEU A 145 20.23 -8.12 12.81
C LEU A 145 20.13 -7.79 14.30
N LEU A 146 18.96 -8.00 14.91
CA LEU A 146 18.68 -7.61 16.28
C LEU A 146 18.69 -8.79 17.26
N GLU A 147 19.04 -9.99 16.77
CA GLU A 147 18.91 -11.25 17.53
C GLU A 147 17.48 -11.51 18.04
N VAL A 148 16.49 -10.85 17.44
CA VAL A 148 15.07 -11.05 17.71
C VAL A 148 14.62 -12.22 16.83
N SER A 149 14.29 -13.35 17.46
CA SER A 149 13.67 -14.46 16.74
C SER A 149 12.24 -14.05 16.34
N LEU A 150 12.02 -13.82 15.05
CA LEU A 150 10.66 -13.70 14.49
C LEU A 150 10.05 -15.05 14.13
N ARG A 151 10.81 -16.12 14.28
CA ARG A 151 10.22 -17.44 14.42
C ARG A 151 9.82 -17.59 15.87
N ASP A 152 8.52 -17.69 16.13
CA ASP A 152 8.08 -18.60 17.16
C ASP A 152 8.65 -19.97 16.77
N LYS A 153 9.73 -20.36 17.45
CA LYS A 153 9.91 -21.77 17.73
C LYS A 153 8.89 -22.09 18.81
N ASP A 154 8.11 -23.11 18.52
CA ASP A 154 7.43 -24.06 19.42
C ASP A 154 5.96 -24.17 18.97
N ASP A 155 5.62 -25.16 18.14
CA ASP A 155 5.42 -26.58 18.53
C ASP A 155 4.23 -26.74 19.49
N ASP A 156 3.07 -27.03 18.90
CA ASP A 156 2.12 -28.07 19.35
C ASP A 156 1.37 -28.65 18.13
#